data_AF-A0A973PRI3-F1
#
_entry.id   AF-A0A973PRI3-F1
#
_cell.length_a   1.000
_cell.length_b   1.000
_cell.length_c   1.000
_cell.angle_alpha   90.00
_cell.angle_beta   90.00
_cell.angle_gamma   90.00
#
_symmetry.space_group_name_H-M   'P 1'
#
loop_
_entity.id
_entity.type
_entity.pdbx_description
1 polymer ?
#
loop_
_entity_poly.entity_id
_entity_poly.type
_entity_poly.pdbx_seq_one_letter_code
_entity_poly.pdbx_strand_id
1 'polypeptide(L)'
;MSELIRRRPLAAFFVLAFLGSWIGWSPWWLSGPLGYRLPVSAVAGINQLGLFAGPFAAALIVTRVSDGREALRAFLRRIVAWRVHPGWYALAVVVVPVAAGAGYLLGGVQSVPVAGLVSTYLVYL
;
A
#
# COMPACT_ATOMS: atom_id res chain seq x y z
N MET A 1 -19.31 18.49 1.42
CA MET A 1 -18.39 17.32 1.39
C MET A 1 -18.07 16.80 2.79
N SER A 2 -17.69 17.67 3.73
CA SER A 2 -17.46 17.32 5.14
C SER A 2 -18.61 16.58 5.83
N GLU A 3 -19.86 16.98 5.56
CA GLU A 3 -21.05 16.35 6.15
C GLU A 3 -21.24 14.89 5.71
N LEU A 4 -20.93 14.56 4.45
CA LEU A 4 -21.00 13.18 3.95
C LEU A 4 -19.95 12.27 4.61
N ILE A 5 -18.73 12.80 4.77
CA ILE A 5 -17.63 12.09 5.43
C ILE A 5 -17.98 11.81 6.90
N ARG A 6 -18.56 12.79 7.61
CA ARG A 6 -18.99 12.62 9.00
C ARG A 6 -20.10 11.58 9.16
N ARG A 7 -21.04 11.52 8.21
CA ARG A 7 -22.17 10.57 8.26
C ARG A 7 -21.78 9.14 7.87
N ARG A 8 -20.78 8.97 7.00
CA ARG A 8 -20.34 7.65 6.49
C ARG A 8 -18.80 7.57 6.40
N PRO A 9 -18.09 7.65 7.54
CA PRO A 9 -16.62 7.76 7.54
C PRO A 9 -15.93 6.56 6.90
N LEU A 10 -16.45 5.35 7.12
CA LEU A 10 -15.89 4.13 6.54
C LEU A 10 -16.03 4.09 5.01
N ALA A 11 -17.21 4.41 4.48
CA ALA A 11 -17.43 4.47 3.04
C ALA A 11 -16.58 5.59 2.39
N ALA A 12 -16.51 6.75 3.04
CA ALA A 12 -15.68 7.86 2.60
C ALA A 12 -14.20 7.48 2.56
N PHE A 13 -13.71 6.73 3.56
CA PHE A 13 -12.35 6.20 3.57
C PHE A 13 -12.07 5.32 2.36
N PHE A 14 -12.91 4.30 2.09
CA PHE A 14 -12.69 3.41 0.96
C PHE A 14 -12.74 4.14 -0.39
N VAL A 15 -13.69 5.05 -0.57
CA VAL A 15 -13.80 5.85 -1.81
C VAL A 15 -12.56 6.70 -2.01
N LEU A 16 -12.12 7.45 -0.98
CA LEU A 16 -10.93 8.30 -1.07
C LEU A 16 -9.66 7.48 -1.27
N ALA A 17 -9.53 6.35 -0.57
CA ALA A 17 -8.38 5.46 -0.70
C ALA A 17 -8.27 4.90 -2.11
N PHE A 18 -9.38 4.39 -2.66
CA PHE A 18 -9.42 3.83 -4.00
C PHE A 18 -9.12 4.89 -5.06
N LEU A 19 -9.81 6.03 -5.02
CA LEU A 19 -9.56 7.12 -5.96
C LEU A 19 -8.12 7.62 -5.89
N GLY A 20 -7.59 7.80 -4.68
CA GLY A 20 -6.21 8.22 -4.46
C GLY A 20 -5.20 7.24 -5.04
N SER A 21 -5.39 5.93 -4.82
CA SER A 21 -4.52 4.89 -5.39
C SER A 21 -4.58 4.86 -6.92
N TRP A 22 -5.78 4.94 -7.51
CA TRP A 22 -5.93 4.95 -8.97
C TRP A 22 -5.33 6.19 -9.63
N ILE A 23 -5.44 7.35 -8.98
CA ILE A 23 -4.78 8.57 -9.42
C ILE A 23 -3.26 8.40 -9.31
N GLY A 24 -2.75 7.85 -8.20
CA GLY A 24 -1.33 7.60 -8.00
C GLY A 24 -0.75 6.63 -9.05
N TRP A 25 -1.49 5.58 -9.39
CA TRP A 25 -1.10 4.62 -10.43
C TRP A 25 -1.34 5.12 -11.87
N SER A 26 -2.06 6.23 -12.06
CA SER A 26 -2.43 6.72 -13.39
C SER A 26 -1.28 6.91 -14.37
N PRO A 27 -0.10 7.43 -13.98
CA PRO A 27 1.00 7.56 -14.93
C PRO A 27 1.47 6.20 -15.46
N TRP A 28 1.40 5.15 -14.64
CA TRP A 28 1.83 3.81 -15.03
C TRP A 28 0.83 3.12 -15.95
N TRP A 29 -0.45 3.02 -15.57
CA TRP A 29 -1.42 2.32 -16.41
C TRP A 29 -1.76 3.08 -17.69
N LEU A 30 -1.61 4.41 -17.71
CA LEU A 30 -1.75 5.22 -18.92
C LEU A 30 -0.52 5.20 -19.84
N SER A 31 0.66 4.78 -19.39
CA SER A 31 1.86 4.84 -20.21
C SER A 31 1.72 4.04 -21.51
N GLY A 32 1.16 2.83 -21.41
CA GLY A 32 0.91 1.96 -22.56
C GLY A 32 0.00 2.60 -23.62
N PRO A 33 -1.25 2.98 -23.29
CA PRO A 33 -2.16 3.67 -24.21
C PRO A 33 -1.60 4.98 -24.78
N LEU A 34 -0.76 5.70 -24.03
CA LEU A 34 -0.14 6.96 -24.46
C LEU A 34 1.16 6.78 -25.26
N GLY A 35 1.57 5.53 -25.54
CA GLY A 35 2.68 5.23 -26.45
C GLY A 35 4.08 5.38 -25.84
N TYR A 36 4.20 5.43 -24.50
CA TYR A 36 5.51 5.48 -23.83
C TYR A 36 5.67 4.36 -22.79
N ARG A 37 6.91 3.96 -22.53
CA ARG A 37 7.23 2.93 -21.54
C ARG A 37 8.00 3.56 -20.39
N LEU A 38 7.54 3.31 -19.18
CA LEU A 38 8.26 3.69 -17.98
C LEU A 38 9.37 2.66 -17.69
N PRO A 39 10.56 3.11 -17.26
CA PRO A 39 11.57 2.20 -16.75
C PRO A 39 11.06 1.47 -15.50
N VAL A 40 11.56 0.26 -15.24
CA VAL A 40 11.14 -0.58 -14.10
C VAL A 40 11.24 0.16 -12.76
N SER A 41 12.28 1.00 -12.58
CA SER A 41 12.45 1.83 -11.39
C SER A 41 11.33 2.85 -11.19
N ALA A 42 10.83 3.47 -12.27
CA ALA A 42 9.71 4.39 -12.20
C ALA A 42 8.40 3.65 -11.91
N VAL A 43 8.20 2.47 -12.52
CA VAL A 43 7.05 1.61 -12.23
C VAL A 43 7.04 1.19 -10.76
N ALA A 44 8.17 0.73 -10.23
CA ALA A 44 8.32 0.39 -8.82
C ALA A 44 7.99 1.59 -7.92
N GLY A 45 8.59 2.77 -8.17
CA GLY A 45 8.31 3.98 -7.39
C GLY A 45 6.84 4.40 -7.43
N ILE A 46 6.23 4.42 -8.62
CA ILE A 46 4.79 4.73 -8.77
C ILE A 46 3.92 3.72 -8.06
N ASN A 47 4.25 2.43 -8.12
CA ASN A 47 3.46 1.39 -7.48
C ASN A 47 3.47 1.56 -5.95
N GLN A 48 4.65 1.77 -5.37
CA GLN A 48 4.81 2.01 -3.91
C GLN A 48 4.07 3.26 -3.45
N LEU A 49 4.16 4.35 -4.24
CA LEU A 49 3.42 5.58 -3.94
C LEU A 49 1.90 5.37 -4.04
N GLY A 50 1.39 4.69 -5.07
CA GLY A 50 -0.05 4.43 -5.20
C GLY A 50 -0.60 3.49 -4.12
N LEU A 51 0.19 2.50 -3.69
CA LEU A 51 -0.14 1.59 -2.59
C LEU A 51 -0.36 2.32 -1.26
N PHE A 52 0.53 3.27 -0.94
CA PHE A 52 0.50 3.95 0.36
C PHE A 52 -0.26 5.28 0.33
N ALA A 53 -0.05 6.11 -0.68
CA ALA A 53 -0.52 7.50 -0.67
C ALA A 53 -2.04 7.61 -0.61
N GLY A 54 -2.77 6.77 -1.36
CA GLY A 54 -4.24 6.76 -1.38
C GLY A 54 -4.84 6.46 0.00
N PRO A 55 -4.60 5.27 0.58
CA PRO A 55 -5.12 4.89 1.88
C PRO A 55 -4.60 5.79 3.02
N PHE A 56 -3.32 6.19 2.97
CA PHE A 56 -2.75 7.05 4.00
C PHE A 56 -3.40 8.45 3.99
N ALA A 57 -3.49 9.10 2.83
CA ALA A 57 -4.15 10.38 2.70
C ALA A 57 -5.64 10.29 3.08
N ALA A 58 -6.33 9.22 2.66
CA ALA A 58 -7.72 8.96 3.04
C ALA A 58 -7.89 8.85 4.56
N ALA A 59 -7.01 8.11 5.26
CA ALA A 59 -7.04 8.00 6.71
C ALA A 59 -6.88 9.38 7.37
N LEU A 60 -5.88 10.17 6.96
CA LEU A 60 -5.66 11.50 7.52
C LEU A 60 -6.85 12.43 7.30
N ILE A 61 -7.42 12.46 6.09
CA ILE A 61 -8.58 13.29 5.74
C ILE A 61 -9.79 12.88 6.55
N VAL A 62 -10.14 11.59 6.57
CA VAL A 62 -11.34 11.09 7.25
C VAL A 62 -11.22 11.30 8.76
N THR A 63 -10.10 10.94 9.38
CA THR A 63 -9.86 11.19 10.81
C THR A 63 -9.94 12.67 11.14
N ARG A 64 -9.34 13.53 10.33
CA ARG A 64 -9.36 14.98 10.56
C ARG A 64 -10.77 15.57 10.45
N VAL A 65 -11.56 15.10 9.49
CA VAL A 65 -12.91 15.61 9.20
C VAL A 65 -13.92 15.06 10.19
N SER A 66 -13.84 13.79 10.55
CA SER A 66 -14.79 13.15 11.47
C SER A 66 -14.47 13.51 12.94
N ASP A 67 -13.21 13.34 13.34
CA ASP A 67 -12.80 13.34 14.76
C ASP A 67 -11.96 14.57 15.16
N GLY A 68 -11.60 15.43 14.21
CA GLY A 68 -10.95 16.71 14.47
C GLY A 68 -9.41 16.67 14.52
N ARG A 69 -8.80 17.79 14.94
CA ARG A 69 -7.33 17.97 14.91
C ARG A 69 -6.61 17.13 15.97
N GLU A 70 -7.20 16.97 17.14
CA GLU A 70 -6.57 16.24 18.25
C GLU A 70 -6.50 14.75 17.96
N ALA A 71 -7.57 14.17 17.39
CA ALA A 71 -7.60 12.80 16.92
C ALA A 71 -6.52 12.53 15.86
N LEU A 72 -6.34 13.44 14.89
CA LEU A 72 -5.28 13.34 13.89
C LEU A 72 -3.88 13.34 14.53
N ARG A 73 -3.64 14.22 15.51
CA ARG A 73 -2.35 14.26 16.24
C ARG A 73 -2.12 13.00 17.06
N ALA A 74 -3.17 12.47 17.71
CA ALA A 74 -3.10 11.21 18.44
C ALA A 74 -2.79 10.03 17.49
N PHE A 75 -3.44 10.00 16.33
CA PHE A 75 -3.17 9.01 15.27
C PHE A 75 -1.71 9.05 14.81
N LEU A 76 -1.19 10.22 14.45
CA LEU A 76 0.20 10.37 14.00
C LEU A 76 1.22 10.00 15.10
N ARG A 77 0.96 10.38 16.36
CA ARG A 77 1.80 9.97 17.49
C ARG A 77 1.82 8.46 17.69
N ARG A 78 0.71 7.77 17.39
CA ARG A 78 0.63 6.31 17.50
C ARG A 78 1.45 5.61 16.42
N ILE A 79 1.60 6.19 15.23
CA ILE A 79 2.45 5.64 14.15
C ILE A 79 3.92 5.56 14.59
N VAL A 80 4.41 6.58 15.30
CA VAL A 80 5.80 6.63 15.77
C VAL A 80 6.00 6.00 17.15
N ALA A 81 4.92 5.63 17.84
CA ALA A 81 4.97 4.95 19.13
C ALA A 81 5.25 3.46 18.94
N TRP A 82 6.51 3.12 18.72
CA TRP A 82 6.96 1.73 18.64
C TRP A 82 7.01 1.07 20.01
N ARG A 83 6.06 0.16 20.27
CA ARG A 83 5.99 -0.70 21.46
C ARG A 83 5.68 -2.16 21.09
N VAL A 84 6.25 -2.63 20.00
CA VAL A 84 6.02 -4.00 19.51
C VAL A 84 7.06 -4.94 20.11
N HIS A 85 6.60 -6.04 20.70
CA HIS A 85 7.49 -7.06 21.25
C HIS A 85 8.36 -7.69 20.12
N PRO A 86 9.68 -7.89 20.30
CA PRO A 86 10.58 -8.45 19.29
C PRO A 86 10.10 -9.77 18.67
N GLY A 87 9.37 -10.59 19.44
CA GLY A 87 8.79 -11.85 18.96
C GLY A 87 7.84 -11.69 17.77
N TRP A 88 7.16 -10.55 17.62
CA TRP A 88 6.33 -10.29 16.43
C TRP A 88 7.15 -10.05 15.17
N TYR A 89 8.35 -9.48 15.31
CA TYR A 89 9.28 -9.36 14.17
C TYR A 89 9.80 -10.72 13.76
N ALA A 90 10.21 -11.55 14.73
CA ALA A 90 10.64 -12.92 14.45
C ALA A 90 9.53 -13.73 13.76
N LEU A 91 8.28 -13.61 14.26
CA LEU A 91 7.12 -14.21 13.63
C LEU A 91 6.94 -13.72 12.18
N ALA A 92 6.99 -12.41 11.93
CA ALA A 92 6.83 -11.87 10.58
C ALA A 92 7.94 -12.35 9.63
N VAL A 93 9.20 -12.35 10.10
CA VAL A 93 10.37 -12.80 9.33
C VAL A 93 10.29 -14.30 9.00
N VAL A 94 9.63 -15.12 9.82
CA VAL A 94 9.45 -16.55 9.54
C VAL A 94 8.20 -16.83 8.72
N VAL A 95 7.07 -16.23 9.08
CA VAL A 95 5.77 -16.50 8.46
C VAL A 95 5.75 -16.05 7.00
N VAL A 96 6.31 -14.88 6.68
CA VAL A 96 6.28 -14.35 5.30
C VAL A 96 7.02 -15.27 4.32
N PRO A 97 8.28 -15.69 4.56
CA PRO A 97 8.97 -16.64 3.68
C PRO A 97 8.33 -18.03 3.65
N VAL A 98 7.82 -18.54 4.78
CA VAL A 98 7.17 -19.86 4.83
C VAL A 98 5.88 -19.84 3.99
N ALA A 99 5.06 -18.80 4.12
CA ALA A 99 3.84 -18.66 3.32
C ALA A 99 4.16 -18.52 1.82
N ALA A 100 5.17 -17.71 1.48
CA ALA A 100 5.62 -17.56 0.10
C ALA A 100 6.15 -18.88 -0.48
N GLY A 101 7.00 -19.58 0.26
CA GLY A 101 7.57 -20.88 -0.12
C GLY A 101 6.54 -21.98 -0.26
N ALA A 102 5.53 -22.02 0.62
CA ALA A 102 4.42 -22.96 0.53
C ALA A 102 3.66 -22.80 -0.80
N GLY A 103 3.46 -21.56 -1.27
CA GLY A 103 2.88 -21.27 -2.57
C GLY A 103 3.67 -21.90 -3.73
N TYR A 104 5.01 -21.86 -3.68
CA TYR A 104 5.87 -22.48 -4.70
C TYR A 104 5.82 -24.02 -4.66
N LEU A 105 5.76 -24.61 -3.46
CA LEU A 105 5.67 -26.06 -3.30
C LEU A 105 4.32 -26.62 -3.79
N LEU A 106 3.24 -25.86 -3.55
CA LEU A 106 1.88 -26.25 -3.96
C LEU A 106 1.60 -25.93 -5.44
N GLY A 107 2.24 -24.91 -6.01
CA GLY A 107 2.02 -24.45 -7.39
C GLY A 107 2.86 -25.14 -8.47
N GLY A 108 3.79 -26.01 -8.08
CA GLY A 108 4.76 -26.63 -8.99
C GLY A 108 5.96 -25.71 -9.28
N VAL A 109 7.17 -26.26 -9.24
CA VAL A 109 8.42 -25.50 -9.44
C VAL A 109 8.52 -25.03 -10.89
N GLN A 110 7.99 -23.84 -11.18
CA GLN A 110 8.37 -23.12 -12.39
C GLN A 110 9.74 -22.48 -12.16
N SER A 111 10.66 -22.66 -13.10
CA SER A 111 11.96 -21.99 -13.09
C SER A 111 11.76 -20.49 -13.33
N VAL A 112 11.45 -19.73 -12.27
CA VAL A 112 11.38 -18.28 -12.33
C VAL A 112 12.82 -17.75 -12.34
N PRO A 113 13.25 -17.02 -13.38
CA PRO A 113 14.58 -16.41 -13.40
C PRO A 113 14.77 -15.49 -12.19
N VAL A 114 15.96 -15.46 -11.60
CA VAL A 114 16.27 -14.61 -10.44
C VAL A 114 15.95 -13.14 -10.72
N ALA A 115 16.17 -12.67 -11.96
CA ALA A 115 15.79 -11.33 -12.39
C ALA A 115 14.27 -11.07 -12.31
N GLY A 116 13.44 -12.08 -12.60
CA GLY A 116 11.99 -12.01 -12.45
C GLY A 116 11.60 -11.87 -10.99
N LEU A 117 12.24 -12.65 -10.09
CA LEU A 117 12.02 -12.53 -8.65
C LEU A 117 12.38 -11.13 -8.15
N VAL A 118 13.56 -10.61 -8.51
CA VAL A 118 13.99 -9.25 -8.11
C VAL A 118 13.02 -8.18 -8.60
N SER A 119 12.54 -8.28 -9.85
CA SER A 119 11.51 -7.38 -10.37
C SER A 119 10.20 -7.50 -9.59
N THR A 120 9.80 -8.71 -9.21
CA THR A 120 8.59 -8.92 -8.40
C THR A 120 8.73 -8.29 -7.03
N TYR A 121 9.87 -8.48 -6.36
CA TYR A 121 10.11 -7.86 -5.06
C TYR A 121 10.14 -6.33 -5.14
N LEU A 122 10.86 -5.75 -6.10
CA LEU A 122 10.98 -4.29 -6.23
C LEU A 122 9.65 -3.61 -6.57
N VAL A 123 8.83 -4.27 -7.39
CA VAL A 123 7.56 -3.70 -7.83
C VAL A 123 6.45 -3.94 -6.81
N TYR A 124 6.36 -5.12 -6.20
CA TYR A 124 5.19 -5.55 -5.44
C TYR A 124 5.39 -5.74 -3.93
N LEU A 125 6.62 -5.64 -3.42
CA LEU A 125 6.97 -5.75 -1.99
C LEU A 125 7.74 -4.51 -1.51
#